data_AF-A0A2R6B9A3-F1
#
_entry.id   AF-A0A2R6B9A3-F1
#
_cell.length_a   1.000
_cell.length_b   1.000
_cell.length_c   1.000
_cell.angle_alpha   90.00
_cell.angle_beta   90.00
_cell.angle_gamma   90.00
#
_symmetry.space_group_name_H-M   'P 1'
#
loop_
_entity.id
_entity.type
_entity.pdbx_description
1 polymer ?
#
loop_
_entity_poly.entity_id
_entity_poly.type
_entity_poly.pdbx_seq_one_letter_code
_entity_poly.pdbx_strand_id
1 'polypeptide(L)'
;MLINSCEFAEDVLYDLAHDVWVRLSEDGVATVGLNSYMAWLAGRVSSVYFKPIGTRVGRGSVIGSYEGPKHFGVVRSPLGGEIVEVNHTLTSDPKLLQNDSYHAGWFAKLRLKDTNLEGAQLVSLERARKHLESRVSELKAHCYKAVPDHELYAFGVECSAVLVQLNEYIQRAPIGTVVHVASDEPTADVEMVRWAKQTGQLLLEKRVEDGVHHYLVKKVV
;
A
#
# COMPACT_ATOMS: atom_id res chain seq x y z
N MET A 1 -9.25 -5.30 -9.98
CA MET A 1 -10.00 -6.05 -8.92
C MET A 1 -9.69 -5.47 -7.55
N LEU A 2 -10.63 -5.57 -6.59
CA LEU A 2 -10.42 -5.16 -5.19
C LEU A 2 -10.68 -6.35 -4.24
N ILE A 3 -9.78 -6.56 -3.27
CA ILE A 3 -9.99 -7.49 -2.13
C ILE A 3 -9.67 -6.71 -0.85
N ASN A 4 -10.61 -6.56 0.07
CA ASN A 4 -10.44 -5.76 1.30
C ASN A 4 -9.80 -4.37 1.04
N SER A 5 -10.32 -3.68 0.02
CA SER A 5 -9.83 -2.38 -0.50
C SER A 5 -8.41 -2.42 -1.10
N CYS A 6 -7.75 -3.56 -1.15
CA CYS A 6 -6.47 -3.74 -1.83
C CYS A 6 -6.69 -3.88 -3.33
N GLU A 7 -6.04 -3.03 -4.11
CA GLU A 7 -6.12 -3.07 -5.57
C GLU A 7 -5.27 -4.20 -6.16
N PHE A 8 -5.74 -4.79 -7.25
CA PHE A 8 -5.01 -5.73 -8.09
C PHE A 8 -5.31 -5.43 -9.55
N ALA A 9 -4.29 -5.02 -10.30
CA ALA A 9 -4.37 -4.65 -11.70
C ALA A 9 -4.48 -5.88 -12.63
N GLU A 10 -5.15 -5.71 -13.76
CA GLU A 10 -5.38 -6.77 -14.76
C GLU A 10 -4.30 -6.83 -15.84
N ASP A 11 -3.59 -5.72 -16.06
CA ASP A 11 -2.57 -5.54 -17.11
C ASP A 11 -1.16 -5.97 -16.66
N VAL A 12 -1.07 -6.74 -15.58
CA VAL A 12 0.19 -7.24 -15.01
C VAL A 12 0.11 -8.75 -14.75
N LEU A 13 1.29 -9.37 -14.67
CA LEU A 13 1.43 -10.74 -14.18
C LEU A 13 1.89 -10.73 -12.73
N TYR A 14 1.53 -11.77 -11.97
CA TYR A 14 1.83 -11.88 -10.55
C TYR A 14 2.82 -13.02 -10.29
N ASP A 15 3.85 -12.75 -9.48
CA ASP A 15 4.68 -13.76 -8.83
C ASP A 15 4.11 -14.02 -7.43
N LEU A 16 3.33 -15.09 -7.33
CA LEU A 16 2.65 -15.48 -6.10
C LEU A 16 3.61 -15.93 -4.98
N ALA A 17 4.83 -16.36 -5.33
CA ALA A 17 5.80 -16.83 -4.33
C ALA A 17 6.49 -15.67 -3.61
N HIS A 18 6.56 -14.50 -4.23
CA HIS A 18 7.28 -13.33 -3.72
C HIS A 18 6.39 -12.11 -3.52
N ASP A 19 5.08 -12.24 -3.71
CA ASP A 19 4.08 -11.19 -3.53
C ASP A 19 4.41 -9.89 -4.33
N VAL A 20 4.90 -10.05 -5.57
CA VAL A 20 5.22 -8.96 -6.51
C VAL A 20 4.45 -9.09 -7.82
N TRP A 21 4.30 -7.98 -8.53
CA TRP A 21 3.77 -7.94 -9.89
C TRP A 21 4.83 -7.54 -10.89
N VAL A 22 4.61 -7.91 -12.15
CA VAL A 22 5.45 -7.55 -13.28
C VAL A 22 4.63 -7.14 -14.50
N ARG A 23 5.00 -6.01 -15.10
CA ARG A 23 4.51 -5.56 -16.41
C ARG A 23 5.64 -5.73 -17.42
N LEU A 24 5.38 -6.50 -18.48
CA LEU A 24 6.36 -6.76 -19.54
C LEU A 24 6.16 -5.75 -20.67
N SER A 25 7.24 -5.13 -21.14
CA SER A 25 7.23 -4.34 -22.37
C SER A 25 7.84 -5.10 -23.53
N GLU A 26 7.45 -4.71 -24.75
CA GLU A 26 7.90 -5.35 -26.00
C GLU A 26 9.42 -5.23 -26.24
N ASP A 27 10.08 -4.26 -25.62
CA ASP A 27 11.52 -4.03 -25.74
C ASP A 27 12.37 -4.93 -24.82
N GLY A 28 11.76 -5.87 -24.10
CA GLY A 28 12.48 -6.78 -23.19
C GLY A 28 12.84 -6.14 -21.84
N VAL A 29 12.16 -5.06 -21.46
CA VAL A 29 12.17 -4.53 -20.08
C VAL A 29 10.96 -5.07 -19.32
N ALA A 30 11.20 -5.42 -18.06
CA ALA A 30 10.16 -5.77 -17.11
C ALA A 30 10.08 -4.68 -16.04
N THR A 31 8.92 -4.08 -15.85
CA THR A 31 8.64 -3.20 -14.71
C THR A 31 8.13 -4.06 -13.56
N VAL A 32 8.74 -3.94 -12.39
CA VAL A 32 8.42 -4.74 -11.20
C VAL A 32 7.91 -3.81 -10.10
N GLY A 33 6.89 -4.25 -9.37
CA GLY A 33 6.41 -3.58 -8.16
C GLY A 33 5.85 -4.56 -7.13
N LEU A 34 5.49 -4.03 -5.96
CA LEU A 34 4.90 -4.82 -4.87
C LEU A 34 3.40 -4.98 -5.07
N ASN A 35 2.87 -6.15 -4.70
CA ASN A 35 1.42 -6.28 -4.55
C ASN A 35 0.92 -5.31 -3.48
N SER A 36 -0.24 -4.70 -3.70
CA SER A 36 -0.74 -3.60 -2.86
C SER A 36 -0.79 -3.95 -1.36
N TYR A 37 -1.26 -5.14 -0.99
CA TYR A 37 -1.33 -5.57 0.41
C TYR A 37 0.04 -5.67 1.10
N MET A 38 1.13 -5.92 0.37
CA MET A 38 2.46 -6.06 0.97
C MET A 38 2.97 -4.75 1.57
N ALA A 39 2.69 -3.64 0.90
CA ALA A 39 3.06 -2.33 1.40
C ALA A 39 2.24 -1.97 2.65
N TRP A 40 1.00 -2.45 2.73
CA TRP A 40 0.14 -2.25 3.91
C TRP A 40 0.61 -2.98 5.17
N LEU A 41 1.24 -4.14 5.04
CA LEU A 41 1.80 -4.86 6.18
C LEU A 41 2.90 -4.07 6.91
N ALA A 42 3.57 -3.14 6.22
CA ALA A 42 4.56 -2.25 6.83
C ALA A 42 3.94 -1.12 7.67
N GLY A 43 2.62 -0.94 7.65
CA GLY A 43 2.00 0.31 8.09
C GLY A 43 2.29 1.41 7.08
N ARG A 44 2.43 2.67 7.52
CA ARG A 44 2.90 3.74 6.64
C ARG A 44 4.37 3.51 6.29
N VAL A 45 4.67 3.24 5.02
CA VAL A 45 6.05 3.09 4.57
C VAL A 45 6.80 4.41 4.82
N SER A 46 7.95 4.32 5.49
CA SER A 46 8.79 5.46 5.88
C SER A 46 10.08 5.53 5.08
N SER A 47 10.60 4.40 4.58
CA SER A 47 11.86 4.34 3.83
C SER A 47 11.82 3.27 2.74
N VAL A 48 12.52 3.55 1.62
CA VAL A 48 12.70 2.62 0.51
C VAL A 48 14.16 2.63 0.08
N TYR A 49 14.75 1.44 -0.07
CA TYR A 49 16.13 1.24 -0.46
C TYR A 49 16.22 0.35 -1.70
N PHE A 50 17.04 0.75 -2.66
CA PHE A 50 17.22 0.03 -3.92
C PHE A 50 18.62 -0.57 -4.01
N LYS A 51 18.75 -1.69 -4.74
CA LYS A 51 20.04 -2.05 -5.31
C LYS A 51 20.43 -1.08 -6.43
N PRO A 52 21.73 -0.86 -6.67
CA PRO A 52 22.20 0.05 -7.71
C PRO A 52 21.75 -0.36 -9.11
N ILE A 53 21.51 0.63 -9.97
CA ILE A 53 21.40 0.43 -11.42
C ILE A 53 22.70 -0.23 -11.94
N GLY A 54 22.57 -1.14 -12.90
CA GLY A 54 23.63 -2.01 -13.41
C GLY A 54 23.79 -3.32 -12.63
N THR A 55 23.08 -3.51 -11.52
CA THR A 55 23.17 -4.76 -10.75
C THR A 55 22.48 -5.90 -11.50
N ARG A 56 23.22 -6.99 -11.74
CA ARG A 56 22.66 -8.25 -12.26
C ARG A 56 22.00 -9.05 -11.15
N VAL A 57 20.78 -9.50 -11.40
CA VAL A 57 19.96 -10.25 -10.43
C VAL A 57 19.38 -11.51 -11.07
N GLY A 58 19.31 -12.58 -10.29
CA GLY A 58 18.56 -13.78 -10.66
C GLY A 58 17.12 -13.70 -10.18
N ARG A 59 16.28 -14.62 -10.66
CA ARG A 59 14.93 -14.80 -10.10
C ARG A 59 15.00 -15.08 -8.59
N GLY A 60 14.09 -14.50 -7.83
CA GLY A 60 14.04 -14.56 -6.37
C GLY A 60 15.10 -13.72 -5.66
N SER A 61 16.05 -13.11 -6.38
CA SER A 61 17.07 -12.25 -5.77
C SER A 61 16.46 -10.96 -5.25
N VAL A 62 16.90 -10.48 -4.09
CA VAL A 62 16.50 -9.18 -3.56
C VAL A 62 16.96 -8.06 -4.50
N ILE A 63 16.06 -7.14 -4.85
CA ILE A 63 16.31 -5.94 -5.65
C ILE A 63 16.21 -4.65 -4.83
N GLY A 64 15.69 -4.75 -3.60
CA GLY A 64 15.63 -3.65 -2.65
C GLY A 64 14.80 -4.02 -1.42
N SER A 65 14.51 -3.04 -0.58
CA SER A 65 13.72 -3.19 0.64
C SER A 65 12.89 -1.94 0.92
N TYR A 66 11.89 -2.11 1.77
CA TYR A 66 11.04 -1.04 2.27
C TYR A 66 10.80 -1.24 3.76
N GLU A 67 10.61 -0.15 4.48
CA GLU A 67 10.45 -0.17 5.93
C GLU A 67 9.29 0.74 6.33
N GLY A 68 8.51 0.27 7.31
CA GLY A 68 7.55 1.07 8.04
C GLY A 68 7.53 0.62 9.51
N PRO A 69 6.76 1.30 10.37
CA PRO A 69 6.77 1.06 11.81
C PRO A 69 6.30 -0.35 12.21
N LYS A 70 5.58 -1.05 11.32
CA LYS A 70 5.04 -2.39 11.61
C LYS A 70 5.90 -3.51 11.03
N HIS A 71 6.61 -3.28 9.93
CA HIS A 71 7.35 -4.33 9.23
C HIS A 71 8.46 -3.78 8.34
N PHE A 72 9.55 -4.56 8.25
CA PHE A 72 10.60 -4.41 7.25
C PHE A 72 10.43 -5.49 6.19
N GLY A 73 10.25 -5.08 4.93
CA GLY A 73 10.04 -5.99 3.80
C GLY A 73 11.15 -5.91 2.75
N VAL A 74 11.33 -7.00 2.01
CA VAL A 74 12.25 -7.05 0.87
C VAL A 74 11.47 -7.23 -0.43
N VAL A 75 11.94 -6.58 -1.50
CA VAL A 75 11.40 -6.77 -2.85
C VAL A 75 12.30 -7.73 -3.60
N ARG A 76 11.72 -8.77 -4.18
CA ARG A 76 12.45 -9.78 -4.93
C ARG A 76 12.14 -9.67 -6.41
N SER A 77 13.15 -9.95 -7.22
CA SER A 77 13.00 -9.98 -8.66
C SER A 77 12.20 -11.23 -9.09
N PRO A 78 11.10 -11.09 -9.83
CA PRO A 78 10.39 -12.24 -10.38
C PRO A 78 11.19 -12.91 -11.53
N LEU A 79 12.12 -12.17 -12.14
CA LEU A 79 12.84 -12.58 -13.34
C LEU A 79 14.36 -12.36 -13.22
N GLY A 80 15.13 -13.03 -14.07
CA GLY A 80 16.57 -12.79 -14.18
C GLY A 80 16.88 -11.64 -15.14
N GLY A 81 17.77 -10.73 -14.75
CA GLY A 81 18.11 -9.57 -15.58
C GLY A 81 19.09 -8.61 -14.94
N GLU A 82 19.13 -7.39 -15.46
CA GLU A 82 19.92 -6.28 -14.95
C GLU A 82 19.00 -5.12 -14.58
N ILE A 83 19.20 -4.53 -13.40
CA ILE A 83 18.45 -3.33 -12.98
C ILE A 83 18.87 -2.17 -13.87
N VAL A 84 17.96 -1.65 -14.68
CA VAL A 84 18.24 -0.53 -15.59
C VAL A 84 17.63 0.79 -15.11
N GLU A 85 16.65 0.72 -14.22
CA GLU A 85 15.99 1.89 -13.65
C GLU A 85 15.43 1.55 -12.27
N VAL A 86 15.42 2.52 -11.36
CA VAL A 86 14.76 2.43 -10.05
C VAL A 86 13.86 3.65 -9.86
N ASN A 87 12.76 3.48 -9.14
CA ASN A 87 11.82 4.56 -8.95
C ASN A 87 12.25 5.49 -7.81
N HIS A 88 13.09 6.47 -8.13
CA HIS A 88 13.60 7.43 -7.14
C HIS A 88 12.51 8.25 -6.46
N THR A 89 11.30 8.35 -7.02
CA THR A 89 10.18 9.05 -6.36
C THR A 89 9.78 8.36 -5.06
N LEU A 90 9.98 7.04 -4.93
CA LEU A 90 9.68 6.29 -3.70
C LEU A 90 10.60 6.65 -2.54
N THR A 91 11.76 7.25 -2.78
CA THR A 91 12.64 7.76 -1.71
C THR A 91 12.07 9.06 -1.12
N SER A 92 11.47 9.91 -1.94
CA SER A 92 10.84 11.17 -1.50
C SER A 92 9.38 10.99 -1.06
N ASP A 93 8.66 10.06 -1.69
CA ASP A 93 7.26 9.74 -1.39
C ASP A 93 7.05 8.21 -1.33
N PRO A 94 7.48 7.56 -0.22
CA PRO A 94 7.30 6.12 -0.04
C PRO A 94 5.85 5.65 -0.07
N LYS A 95 4.88 6.56 0.16
CA LYS A 95 3.44 6.22 0.21
C LYS A 95 2.91 5.74 -1.13
N LEU A 96 3.59 6.06 -2.24
CA LEU A 96 3.22 5.57 -3.57
C LEU A 96 3.20 4.04 -3.64
N LEU A 97 4.01 3.34 -2.84
CA LEU A 97 3.96 1.88 -2.72
C LEU A 97 2.58 1.36 -2.27
N GLN A 98 1.83 2.18 -1.52
CA GLN A 98 0.52 1.84 -0.97
C GLN A 98 -0.64 2.52 -1.74
N ASN A 99 -0.47 3.79 -2.15
CA ASN A 99 -1.51 4.59 -2.80
C ASN A 99 -1.72 4.24 -4.28
N ASP A 100 -0.67 3.82 -4.97
CA ASP A 100 -0.70 3.60 -6.42
C ASP A 100 0.26 2.48 -6.84
N SER A 101 0.12 1.32 -6.20
CA SER A 101 1.09 0.22 -6.28
C SER A 101 1.37 -0.29 -7.70
N TYR A 102 0.45 -0.10 -8.65
CA TYR A 102 0.55 -0.64 -10.02
C TYR A 102 0.84 0.42 -11.10
N HIS A 103 0.82 1.72 -10.75
CA HIS A 103 1.22 2.80 -11.64
C HIS A 103 2.41 3.56 -11.06
N ALA A 104 2.21 4.64 -10.30
CA ALA A 104 3.31 5.45 -9.78
C ALA A 104 4.19 4.72 -8.74
N GLY A 105 3.68 3.64 -8.14
CA GLY A 105 4.35 2.80 -7.14
C GLY A 105 5.22 1.66 -7.70
N TRP A 106 5.56 1.67 -8.99
CA TRP A 106 6.54 0.71 -9.53
C TRP A 106 7.88 0.83 -8.79
N PHE A 107 8.60 -0.28 -8.62
CA PHE A 107 9.80 -0.33 -7.79
C PHE A 107 11.09 -0.21 -8.61
N ALA A 108 11.25 -1.09 -9.60
CA ALA A 108 12.43 -1.13 -10.47
C ALA A 108 12.07 -1.64 -11.87
N LYS A 109 12.91 -1.31 -12.85
CA LYS A 109 12.87 -1.89 -14.19
C LYS A 109 14.07 -2.77 -14.43
N LEU A 110 13.83 -3.92 -15.05
CA LEU A 110 14.84 -4.95 -15.32
C LEU A 110 14.95 -5.16 -16.83
N ARG A 111 16.16 -5.05 -17.39
CA ARG A 111 16.43 -5.59 -18.73
C ARG A 111 16.60 -7.09 -18.61
N LEU A 112 15.71 -7.84 -19.26
CA LEU A 112 15.69 -9.29 -19.16
C LEU A 112 16.91 -9.89 -19.87
N LYS A 113 17.52 -10.89 -19.24
CA LYS A 113 18.62 -11.66 -19.86
C LYS A 113 18.09 -12.66 -20.90
N ASP A 114 16.88 -13.16 -20.67
CA ASP A 114 16.17 -14.12 -21.52
C ASP A 114 14.69 -13.73 -21.55
N THR A 115 14.07 -13.76 -22.72
CA THR A 115 12.63 -13.55 -22.89
C THR A 115 11.82 -14.81 -22.65
N ASN A 116 12.47 -15.97 -22.51
CA ASN A 116 11.79 -17.18 -22.08
C ASN A 116 11.41 -17.08 -20.59
N LEU A 117 10.12 -16.90 -20.35
CA LEU A 117 9.53 -16.82 -19.01
C LEU A 117 9.11 -18.19 -18.48
N GLU A 118 9.35 -19.28 -19.22
CA GLU A 118 9.12 -20.64 -18.75
C GLU A 118 9.87 -20.88 -17.45
N GLY A 119 9.11 -21.11 -16.39
CA GLY A 119 9.62 -21.29 -15.04
C GLY A 119 9.37 -20.11 -14.12
N ALA A 120 9.13 -18.88 -14.61
CA ALA A 120 8.88 -17.70 -13.77
C ALA A 120 7.62 -17.82 -12.89
N GLN A 121 6.74 -18.81 -13.16
CA GLN A 121 5.46 -19.05 -12.46
C GLN A 121 4.59 -17.78 -12.34
N LEU A 122 4.74 -16.90 -13.33
CA LEU A 122 3.96 -15.69 -13.45
C LEU A 122 2.56 -16.03 -13.97
N VAL A 123 1.55 -15.47 -13.32
CA VAL A 123 0.15 -15.76 -13.64
C VAL A 123 -0.65 -14.48 -13.85
N SER A 124 -1.66 -14.54 -14.71
CA SER A 124 -2.63 -13.46 -14.87
C SER A 124 -3.45 -13.27 -13.59
N LEU A 125 -4.12 -12.12 -13.47
CA LEU A 125 -5.02 -11.85 -12.34
C LEU A 125 -6.10 -12.93 -12.18
N GLU A 126 -6.68 -13.39 -13.29
CA GLU A 126 -7.71 -14.44 -13.30
C GLU A 126 -7.23 -15.71 -12.58
N ARG A 127 -5.99 -16.14 -12.87
CA ARG A 127 -5.38 -17.32 -12.25
C ARG A 127 -4.90 -17.04 -10.82
N ALA A 128 -4.44 -15.81 -10.55
CA ALA A 128 -3.95 -15.39 -9.24
C ALA A 128 -5.07 -15.22 -8.20
N ARG A 129 -6.31 -14.93 -8.63
CA ARG A 129 -7.40 -14.44 -7.79
C ARG A 129 -7.57 -15.19 -6.46
N LYS A 130 -7.76 -16.51 -6.50
CA LYS A 130 -7.98 -17.31 -5.29
C LYS A 130 -6.79 -17.26 -4.34
N HIS A 131 -5.57 -17.24 -4.88
CA HIS A 131 -4.36 -17.15 -4.07
C HIS A 131 -4.27 -15.77 -3.40
N LEU A 132 -4.52 -14.70 -4.14
CA LEU A 132 -4.51 -13.33 -3.59
C LEU A 132 -5.60 -13.15 -2.52
N GLU A 133 -6.80 -13.70 -2.73
CA GLU A 133 -7.88 -13.73 -1.73
C GLU A 133 -7.44 -14.47 -0.45
N SER A 134 -6.79 -15.64 -0.59
CA SER A 134 -6.24 -16.40 0.53
C SER A 134 -5.17 -15.62 1.28
N ARG A 135 -4.19 -15.05 0.57
CA ARG A 135 -3.09 -14.28 1.16
C ARG A 135 -3.59 -13.06 1.93
N VAL A 136 -4.49 -12.29 1.34
CA VAL A 136 -5.09 -11.10 1.98
C VAL A 136 -5.84 -11.51 3.25
N SER A 137 -6.57 -12.63 3.22
CA SER A 137 -7.29 -13.16 4.38
C SER A 137 -6.34 -13.67 5.48
N GLU A 138 -5.36 -14.51 5.12
CA GLU A 138 -4.36 -15.10 6.02
C GLU A 138 -3.56 -14.02 6.77
N LEU A 139 -3.18 -12.96 6.05
CA LEU A 139 -2.42 -11.85 6.58
C LEU A 139 -3.29 -10.79 7.27
N LYS A 140 -4.62 -10.98 7.28
CA LYS A 140 -5.60 -9.99 7.75
C LYS A 140 -5.32 -8.61 7.18
N ALA A 141 -4.98 -8.55 5.90
CA ALA A 141 -4.62 -7.32 5.22
C ALA A 141 -5.90 -6.55 4.86
N HIS A 142 -5.94 -5.28 5.27
CA HIS A 142 -6.99 -4.33 4.95
C HIS A 142 -6.34 -3.04 4.48
N CYS A 143 -6.45 -2.77 3.19
CA CYS A 143 -5.88 -1.57 2.60
C CYS A 143 -6.79 -0.37 2.89
N TYR A 144 -6.22 0.81 3.15
CA TYR A 144 -7.02 2.03 3.21
C TYR A 144 -7.29 2.57 1.79
N LYS A 145 -8.45 3.19 1.59
CA LYS A 145 -8.75 3.94 0.36
C LYS A 145 -7.78 5.10 0.09
N ALA A 146 -7.07 5.57 1.12
CA ALA A 146 -5.97 6.51 1.02
C ALA A 146 -5.02 6.31 2.20
N VAL A 147 -3.71 6.41 1.96
CA VAL A 147 -2.71 6.29 3.03
C VAL A 147 -2.80 7.48 3.98
N PRO A 148 -2.97 7.24 5.30
CA PRO A 148 -3.04 8.32 6.26
C PRO A 148 -1.69 9.06 6.40
N ASP A 149 -1.77 10.38 6.41
CA ASP A 149 -0.69 11.28 6.75
C ASP A 149 -0.46 11.35 8.27
N HIS A 150 -1.52 11.09 9.03
CA HIS A 150 -1.52 11.07 10.48
C HIS A 150 -2.49 10.02 11.01
N GLU A 151 -2.16 9.39 12.13
CA GLU A 151 -2.99 8.39 12.78
C GLU A 151 -3.31 8.88 14.20
N LEU A 152 -4.59 8.87 14.56
CA LEU A 152 -5.11 9.18 15.89
C LEU A 152 -5.76 7.93 16.46
N TYR A 153 -5.30 7.52 17.64
CA TYR A 153 -5.79 6.35 18.34
C TYR A 153 -6.42 6.79 19.66
N ALA A 154 -7.66 6.39 19.89
CA ALA A 154 -8.41 6.70 21.10
C ALA A 154 -9.01 5.41 21.65
N PHE A 155 -8.46 4.92 22.75
CA PHE A 155 -8.89 3.68 23.36
C PHE A 155 -9.13 3.86 24.87
N GLY A 156 -10.17 3.24 25.40
CA GLY A 156 -10.49 3.25 26.83
C GLY A 156 -11.10 4.56 27.35
N VAL A 157 -10.70 4.98 28.56
CA VAL A 157 -11.38 6.08 29.31
C VAL A 157 -11.05 7.49 28.80
N GLU A 158 -10.18 7.63 27.80
CA GLU A 158 -9.79 8.91 27.20
C GLU A 158 -10.43 9.17 25.81
N CYS A 159 -11.39 8.33 25.37
CA CYS A 159 -11.95 8.37 24.01
C CYS A 159 -12.67 9.67 23.63
N SER A 160 -13.26 10.36 24.60
CA SER A 160 -14.01 11.61 24.39
C SER A 160 -13.19 12.76 23.78
N ALA A 161 -11.85 12.65 23.73
CA ALA A 161 -10.97 13.65 23.16
C ALA A 161 -10.62 13.45 21.67
N VAL A 162 -10.99 12.31 21.04
CA VAL A 162 -10.51 12.00 19.68
C VAL A 162 -10.95 13.02 18.65
N LEU A 163 -12.19 13.51 18.76
CA LEU A 163 -12.72 14.55 17.89
C LEU A 163 -12.07 15.91 18.14
N VAL A 164 -11.71 16.20 19.40
CA VAL A 164 -10.98 17.43 19.74
C VAL A 164 -9.60 17.40 19.11
N GLN A 165 -8.86 16.30 19.30
CA GLN A 165 -7.54 16.09 18.70
C GLN A 165 -7.60 16.15 17.17
N LEU A 166 -8.57 15.46 16.56
CA LEU A 166 -8.80 15.49 15.12
C LEU A 166 -9.06 16.92 14.65
N ASN A 167 -9.91 17.67 15.33
CA ASN A 167 -10.26 19.04 14.96
C ASN A 167 -9.06 19.98 15.07
N GLU A 168 -8.28 19.91 16.17
CA GLU A 168 -7.07 20.69 16.36
C GLU A 168 -6.01 20.40 15.28
N TYR A 169 -5.81 19.11 14.97
CA TYR A 169 -4.87 18.68 13.95
C TYR A 169 -5.32 19.15 12.56
N ILE A 170 -6.56 18.84 12.17
CA ILE A 170 -7.03 19.09 10.80
C ILE A 170 -7.11 20.58 10.50
N GLN A 171 -7.41 21.44 11.49
CA GLN A 171 -7.40 22.90 11.30
C GLN A 171 -6.03 23.42 10.84
N ARG A 172 -4.94 22.84 11.35
CA ARG A 172 -3.56 23.24 11.04
C ARG A 172 -2.98 22.49 9.83
N ALA A 173 -3.56 21.35 9.47
CA ALA A 173 -3.07 20.53 8.37
C ALA A 173 -3.30 21.18 6.98
N PRO A 174 -2.45 20.90 5.97
CA PRO A 174 -2.71 21.30 4.59
C PRO A 174 -3.99 20.68 4.01
N ILE A 175 -4.63 21.36 3.05
CA ILE A 175 -5.74 20.76 2.28
C ILE A 175 -5.23 19.50 1.57
N GLY A 176 -6.04 18.45 1.57
CA GLY A 176 -5.70 17.14 1.02
C GLY A 176 -5.18 16.14 2.05
N THR A 177 -4.78 16.60 3.25
CA THR A 177 -4.28 15.73 4.33
C THR A 177 -5.32 14.66 4.69
N VAL A 178 -4.88 13.41 4.79
CA VAL A 178 -5.68 12.26 5.21
C VAL A 178 -5.31 11.87 6.64
N VAL A 179 -6.30 11.77 7.52
CA VAL A 179 -6.13 11.35 8.92
C VAL A 179 -6.87 10.04 9.11
N HIS A 180 -6.17 9.03 9.61
CA HIS A 180 -6.79 7.82 10.13
C HIS A 180 -7.14 8.04 11.59
N VAL A 181 -8.38 7.73 11.97
CA VAL A 181 -8.87 7.78 13.34
C VAL A 181 -9.34 6.38 13.72
N ALA A 182 -8.84 5.84 14.83
CA ALA A 182 -9.30 4.60 15.43
C ALA A 182 -9.88 4.87 16.81
N SER A 183 -11.09 4.36 17.08
CA SER A 183 -11.79 4.53 18.37
C SER A 183 -12.54 3.26 18.76
N ASP A 184 -12.46 2.84 20.03
CA ASP A 184 -13.28 1.77 20.60
C ASP A 184 -14.61 2.29 21.20
N GLU A 185 -14.92 3.57 21.02
CA GLU A 185 -16.12 4.19 21.58
C GLU A 185 -17.38 3.77 20.81
N PRO A 186 -18.43 3.24 21.48
CA PRO A 186 -19.65 2.76 20.82
C PRO A 186 -20.39 3.84 20.00
N THR A 187 -20.24 5.11 20.38
CA THR A 187 -20.88 6.26 19.73
C THR A 187 -20.02 6.90 18.64
N ALA A 188 -18.76 6.48 18.47
CA ALA A 188 -17.79 7.10 17.56
C ALA A 188 -18.36 7.29 16.14
N ASP A 189 -19.19 6.36 15.67
CA ASP A 189 -19.78 6.45 14.34
C ASP A 189 -20.72 7.64 14.17
N VAL A 190 -21.66 7.77 15.09
CA VAL A 190 -22.65 8.83 15.05
C VAL A 190 -21.94 10.19 15.15
N GLU A 191 -20.92 10.27 15.99
CA GLU A 191 -20.17 11.50 16.21
C GLU A 191 -19.28 11.86 15.01
N MET A 192 -18.54 10.92 14.44
CA MET A 192 -17.69 11.15 13.27
C MET A 192 -18.51 11.57 12.04
N VAL A 193 -19.66 10.94 11.80
CA VAL A 193 -20.55 11.32 10.70
C VAL A 193 -21.12 12.72 10.91
N ARG A 194 -21.50 13.06 12.15
CA ARG A 194 -21.99 14.40 12.50
C ARG A 194 -20.89 15.45 12.33
N TRP A 195 -19.70 15.17 12.85
CA TRP A 195 -18.53 16.04 12.78
C TRP A 195 -18.13 16.34 11.33
N ALA A 196 -18.07 15.32 10.46
CA ALA A 196 -17.72 15.50 9.04
C ALA A 196 -18.73 16.42 8.33
N LYS A 197 -20.03 16.24 8.59
CA LYS A 197 -21.09 17.12 8.05
C LYS A 197 -20.99 18.55 8.55
N GLN A 198 -20.68 18.75 9.83
CA GLN A 198 -20.58 20.08 10.44
C GLN A 198 -19.35 20.85 9.98
N THR A 199 -18.23 20.16 9.82
CA THR A 199 -16.96 20.76 9.43
C THR A 199 -16.76 20.86 7.93
N GLY A 200 -17.57 20.14 7.13
CA GLY A 200 -17.42 20.06 5.68
C GLY A 200 -16.27 19.17 5.21
N GLN A 201 -15.61 18.46 6.14
CA GLN A 201 -14.51 17.56 5.82
C GLN A 201 -15.02 16.24 5.23
N LEU A 202 -14.19 15.57 4.42
CA LEU A 202 -14.61 14.38 3.68
C LEU A 202 -14.30 13.11 4.46
N LEU A 203 -15.32 12.30 4.76
CA LEU A 203 -15.14 10.95 5.31
C LEU A 203 -14.96 9.95 4.15
N LEU A 204 -13.72 9.55 3.87
CA LEU A 204 -13.36 8.65 2.77
C LEU A 204 -13.77 7.20 3.03
N GLU A 205 -13.59 6.76 4.27
CA GLU A 205 -13.79 5.38 4.69
C GLU A 205 -14.28 5.34 6.14
N LYS A 206 -15.10 4.33 6.41
CA LYS A 206 -15.53 3.91 7.74
C LYS A 206 -15.55 2.39 7.76
N ARG A 207 -15.02 1.78 8.82
CA ARG A 207 -15.13 0.34 9.06
C ARG A 207 -15.05 0.01 10.55
N VAL A 208 -15.35 -1.24 10.90
CA VAL A 208 -15.21 -1.78 12.25
C VAL A 208 -14.39 -3.06 12.16
N GLU A 209 -13.30 -3.14 12.93
CA GLU A 209 -12.36 -4.27 12.98
C GLU A 209 -12.12 -4.62 14.44
N ASP A 210 -12.40 -5.87 14.83
CA ASP A 210 -12.20 -6.37 16.20
C ASP A 210 -12.80 -5.46 17.31
N GLY A 211 -13.94 -4.84 17.03
CA GLY A 211 -14.63 -3.93 17.96
C GLY A 211 -14.12 -2.48 17.96
N VAL A 212 -13.11 -2.17 17.14
CA VAL A 212 -12.58 -0.82 16.94
C VAL A 212 -13.18 -0.21 15.68
N HIS A 213 -13.66 1.02 15.78
CA HIS A 213 -14.11 1.83 14.67
C HIS A 213 -12.94 2.56 14.01
N HIS A 214 -12.77 2.40 12.70
CA HIS A 214 -11.75 3.09 11.92
C HIS A 214 -12.40 4.06 10.92
N TYR A 215 -11.84 5.26 10.82
CA TYR A 215 -12.28 6.31 9.90
C TYR A 215 -11.08 6.87 9.13
N LEU A 216 -11.28 7.14 7.84
CA LEU A 216 -10.35 7.97 7.07
C LEU A 216 -11.02 9.29 6.76
N VAL A 217 -10.42 10.37 7.23
CA VAL A 217 -10.89 11.74 7.02
C VAL A 217 -9.91 12.45 6.10
N LYS A 218 -10.41 13.13 5.08
CA LYS A 218 -9.60 13.99 4.20
C LYS A 218 -9.98 15.44 4.41
N LYS A 219 -8.98 16.28 4.64
CA LYS A 219 -9.16 17.73 4.66
C LYS A 219 -9.50 18.25 3.28
N VAL A 220 -10.64 18.93 3.14
CA VAL A 220 -11.11 19.53 1.88
C VAL A 220 -11.52 21.00 2.01
N VAL A 221 -11.72 21.48 3.24
CA VAL A 221 -11.96 22.90 3.56
C VAL A 221 -10.96 23.43 4.58
#